data_AF-A0A2N1C1J2-F1
#
_entry.id   AF-A0A2N1C1J2-F1
#
_cell.length_a   1.000
_cell.length_b   1.000
_cell.length_c   1.000
_cell.angle_alpha   90.00
_cell.angle_beta   90.00
_cell.angle_gamma   90.00
#
_symmetry.space_group_name_H-M   'P 1'
#
loop_
_entity.id
_entity.type
_entity.pdbx_description
1 polymer ?
#
loop_
_entity_poly.entity_id
_entity_poly.type
_entity_poly.pdbx_seq_one_letter_code
_entity_poly.pdbx_strand_id
1 'polypeptide(L)'
;MSKVINVLATLANNPSLTTKQEITALLEYAEISTEQKQAILAQDSERLAETIANFPLSMCAIVLPAEDEEQESQEESQSEEAKNTLRFIVKA
;
A
#
# COMPACT_ATOMS: atom_id res chain seq x y z
N MET A 1 11.68 4.66 -6.42
CA MET A 1 10.31 5.10 -6.80
C MET A 1 10.25 6.02 -8.03
N SER A 2 11.30 6.73 -8.47
CA SER A 2 11.18 7.64 -9.64
C SER A 2 11.15 6.96 -11.01
N LYS A 3 11.78 5.78 -11.16
CA LYS A 3 12.00 5.18 -12.49
C LYS A 3 10.71 4.73 -13.20
N VAL A 4 9.81 4.04 -12.48
CA VAL A 4 8.50 3.63 -13.04
C VAL A 4 7.66 4.86 -13.39
N ILE A 5 7.63 5.87 -12.52
CA ILE A 5 6.90 7.13 -12.76
C ILE A 5 7.43 7.82 -14.03
N ASN A 6 8.76 7.88 -14.22
CA ASN A 6 9.36 8.48 -15.42
C ASN A 6 8.98 7.73 -16.70
N VAL A 7 8.91 6.40 -16.66
CA VAL A 7 8.46 5.58 -17.80
C VAL A 7 7.00 5.88 -18.12
N LEU A 8 6.12 5.89 -17.11
CA LEU A 8 4.70 6.20 -17.29
C LEU A 8 4.48 7.62 -17.80
N ALA A 9 5.23 8.59 -17.30
CA ALA A 9 5.19 9.97 -17.79
C ALA A 9 5.66 10.05 -19.25
N THR A 10 6.70 9.30 -19.63
CA THR A 10 7.17 9.24 -21.02
C THR A 10 6.10 8.65 -21.93
N LEU A 11 5.44 7.57 -21.50
CA LEU A 11 4.33 6.96 -22.25
C LEU A 11 3.15 7.92 -22.42
N ALA A 12 2.77 8.64 -21.38
CA ALA A 12 1.65 9.57 -21.43
C ALA A 12 1.94 10.83 -22.29
N ASN A 13 3.19 11.28 -22.33
CA ASN A 13 3.58 12.52 -23.01
C ASN A 13 4.19 12.31 -24.39
N ASN A 14 4.47 11.08 -24.81
CA ASN A 14 5.06 10.81 -26.11
C ASN A 14 4.03 10.20 -27.08
N PRO A 15 3.49 11.00 -28.02
CA PRO A 15 2.50 10.54 -28.99
C PRO A 15 3.06 9.55 -30.02
N SER A 16 4.38 9.31 -30.04
CA SER A 16 4.99 8.28 -30.90
C SER A 16 5.02 6.89 -30.26
N LEU A 17 4.54 6.72 -29.02
CA LEU A 17 4.53 5.43 -28.32
C LEU A 17 3.12 4.83 -28.34
N THR A 18 2.60 4.57 -29.53
CA THR A 18 1.20 4.14 -29.71
C THR A 18 1.07 2.64 -29.92
N THR A 19 2.13 1.99 -30.37
CA THR A 19 2.14 0.56 -30.64
C THR A 19 2.82 -0.22 -29.52
N LYS A 20 2.40 -1.47 -29.36
CA LYS A 20 3.03 -2.39 -28.39
C LYS A 20 4.53 -2.56 -28.66
N GLN A 21 4.97 -2.46 -29.90
CA GLN A 21 6.36 -2.66 -30.30
C GLN A 21 7.25 -1.48 -29.87
N GLU A 22 6.77 -0.25 -30.08
CA GLU A 22 7.44 0.98 -29.59
C GLU A 22 7.51 1.01 -28.07
N ILE A 23 6.42 0.63 -27.40
CA ILE A 23 6.37 0.53 -25.93
C ILE A 23 7.35 -0.54 -25.44
N THR A 24 7.42 -1.70 -26.10
CA THR A 24 8.36 -2.76 -25.74
C THR A 24 9.80 -2.29 -25.86
N ALA A 25 10.15 -1.60 -26.96
CA ALA A 25 11.49 -1.05 -27.16
C ALA A 25 11.85 -0.01 -26.09
N LEU A 26 10.92 0.87 -25.70
CA LEU A 26 11.14 1.79 -24.57
C LEU A 26 11.46 1.02 -23.28
N LEU A 27 10.68 -0.03 -23.00
CA LEU A 27 10.80 -0.79 -21.77
C LEU A 27 12.07 -1.64 -21.71
N GLU A 28 12.65 -2.05 -22.83
CA GLU A 28 13.94 -2.75 -22.84
C GLU A 28 15.05 -1.92 -22.18
N TYR A 29 15.11 -0.63 -22.50
CA TYR A 29 16.09 0.32 -21.93
C TYR A 29 15.69 0.88 -20.57
N ALA A 30 14.46 0.67 -20.13
CA ALA A 30 14.00 1.14 -18.84
C ALA A 30 14.66 0.33 -17.69
N GLU A 31 15.27 1.04 -16.75
CA GLU A 31 15.84 0.49 -15.52
C GLU A 31 14.77 0.19 -14.46
N ILE A 32 13.77 -0.60 -14.82
CA ILE A 32 12.69 -1.08 -13.95
C ILE A 32 12.66 -2.62 -13.96
N SER A 33 11.98 -3.24 -12.99
CA SER A 33 11.98 -4.70 -12.88
C SER A 33 11.26 -5.37 -14.05
N THR A 34 11.60 -6.62 -14.34
CA THR A 34 10.90 -7.42 -15.37
C THR A 34 9.40 -7.48 -15.11
N GLU A 35 9.00 -7.61 -13.85
CA GLU A 35 7.59 -7.67 -13.47
C GLU A 35 6.87 -6.35 -13.73
N GLN A 36 7.51 -5.21 -13.46
CA GLN A 36 6.99 -3.88 -13.82
C GLN A 36 6.85 -3.73 -15.34
N LYS A 37 7.83 -4.19 -16.13
CA LYS A 37 7.74 -4.17 -17.60
C LYS A 37 6.55 -4.99 -18.09
N GLN A 38 6.35 -6.18 -17.53
CA GLN A 38 5.23 -7.05 -17.88
C GLN A 38 3.88 -6.43 -17.52
N ALA A 39 3.75 -5.86 -16.32
CA ALA A 39 2.52 -5.19 -15.90
C ALA A 39 2.18 -3.99 -16.79
N ILE A 40 3.18 -3.18 -17.17
CA ILE A 40 3.00 -2.06 -18.12
C ILE A 40 2.56 -2.57 -19.51
N LEU A 41 3.19 -3.63 -20.04
CA LEU A 41 2.83 -4.21 -21.34
C LEU A 41 1.43 -4.84 -21.35
N ALA A 42 0.99 -5.35 -20.21
CA ALA A 42 -0.35 -5.90 -20.00
C ALA A 42 -1.40 -4.82 -19.70
N GLN A 43 -0.98 -3.56 -19.47
CA GLN A 43 -1.83 -2.48 -18.94
C GLN A 43 -2.51 -2.86 -17.62
N ASP A 44 -1.83 -3.66 -16.81
CA ASP A 44 -2.31 -4.18 -15.53
C ASP A 44 -1.86 -3.26 -14.39
N SER A 45 -2.70 -2.29 -14.05
CA SER A 45 -2.40 -1.30 -13.02
C SER A 45 -2.36 -1.87 -11.61
N GLU A 46 -3.15 -2.93 -11.34
CA GLU A 46 -3.21 -3.58 -10.03
C GLU A 46 -1.90 -4.31 -9.76
N ARG A 47 -1.49 -5.17 -10.69
CA ARG A 47 -0.20 -5.85 -10.60
C ARG A 47 0.97 -4.88 -10.60
N LEU A 48 0.89 -3.78 -11.36
CA LEU A 48 1.92 -2.75 -11.31
C LEU A 48 1.99 -2.10 -9.92
N ALA A 49 0.86 -1.81 -9.27
CA ALA A 49 0.81 -1.23 -7.94
C ALA A 49 1.44 -2.15 -6.89
N GLU A 50 1.19 -3.47 -6.95
CA GLU A 50 1.79 -4.46 -6.05
C GLU A 50 3.33 -4.42 -6.11
N THR A 51 3.91 -4.21 -7.30
CA THR A 51 5.37 -4.13 -7.46
C THR A 51 5.99 -2.82 -6.95
N ILE A 52 5.18 -1.79 -6.72
CA ILE A 52 5.62 -0.46 -6.25
C ILE A 52 5.38 -0.34 -4.74
N ALA A 53 4.30 -0.96 -4.25
CA ALA A 53 3.85 -0.93 -2.87
C ALA A 53 4.70 -1.85 -1.98
N ASN A 54 5.96 -1.49 -1.78
CA ASN A 54 6.67 -1.92 -0.58
C ASN A 54 6.39 -0.90 0.52
N PHE A 55 5.13 -0.81 0.94
CA PHE A 55 4.73 0.04 2.05
C PHE A 55 4.97 -0.75 3.33
N PRO A 56 6.05 -0.49 4.09
CA PRO A 56 6.23 -1.18 5.35
C PRO A 56 5.03 -0.87 6.23
N LEU A 57 4.39 -1.91 6.77
CA LEU A 57 3.24 -1.79 7.69
C LEU A 57 3.56 -0.86 8.87
N SER A 58 4.85 -0.65 9.20
CA SER A 58 5.31 0.30 10.21
C SER A 58 5.02 1.77 9.90
N MET A 59 4.70 2.15 8.66
CA MET A 59 4.26 3.51 8.34
C MET A 59 2.77 3.74 8.64
N CYS A 60 2.01 2.69 8.97
CA CYS A 60 0.66 2.84 9.52
C CYS A 60 0.77 3.15 11.01
N ALA A 61 0.84 4.44 11.35
CA ALA A 61 0.72 4.85 12.75
C ALA A 61 -0.72 4.60 13.22
N ILE A 62 -0.89 3.72 14.21
CA ILE A 62 -2.13 3.65 14.98
C ILE A 62 -2.15 4.92 15.82
N VAL A 63 -2.97 5.90 15.42
CA VAL A 63 -3.30 7.04 16.27
C VAL A 63 -4.28 6.52 17.31
N LEU A 64 -3.77 6.14 18.48
CA LEU A 64 -4.62 5.93 19.63
C LEU A 64 -5.13 7.30 20.06
N PRO A 65 -6.46 7.47 20.29
CA PRO A 65 -6.93 8.66 20.96
C PRO A 65 -6.18 8.79 22.29
N ALA A 66 -5.79 10.00 22.67
CA ALA A 66 -5.33 10.22 24.03
C ALA A 66 -6.45 9.74 24.95
N GLU A 67 -6.15 8.75 25.79
CA GLU A 67 -6.97 8.55 26.98
C GLU A 67 -6.81 9.85 27.75
N ASP A 68 -7.89 10.63 27.78
CA ASP A 68 -7.97 11.86 28.55
C ASP A 68 -7.59 11.48 29.99
N GLU A 69 -6.39 11.87 30.44
CA GLU A 69 -5.95 11.66 31.82
C GLU A 69 -6.78 12.59 32.71
N GLU A 70 -8.05 12.26 32.90
CA GLU A 70 -8.83 12.72 34.03
C GLU A 70 -8.26 12.03 35.28
N GLN A 71 -7.30 12.74 35.85
CA GLN A 71 -6.68 12.46 37.12
C GLN A 71 -7.74 12.56 38.23
N GLU A 72 -8.48 11.47 38.49
CA GLU A 72 -9.33 11.36 39.68
C GLU A 72 -8.83 10.28 40.63
N SER A 73 -8.83 10.69 41.89
CA SER A 73 -8.23 10.08 43.07
C SER A 73 -8.71 8.66 43.39
N GLN A 74 -7.74 7.86 43.82
CA GLN A 74 -7.81 6.64 44.61
C GLN A 74 -8.95 6.62 45.66
N GLU A 75 -9.84 5.63 45.61
CA GLU A 75 -10.44 4.97 46.79
C GLU A 75 -11.02 3.58 46.41
N GLU A 76 -10.69 2.56 47.21
CA GLU A 76 -11.01 1.14 47.03
C GLU A 76 -12.50 0.82 47.29
N SER A 77 -13.10 -0.11 46.51
CA SER A 77 -14.03 -1.12 47.06
C SER A 77 -14.41 -2.23 46.06
N GLN A 78 -14.41 -3.45 46.58
CA GLN A 78 -14.63 -4.74 45.91
C GLN A 78 -16.08 -4.94 45.45
N SER A 79 -16.30 -5.50 44.24
CA SER A 79 -17.38 -6.47 43.98
C SER A 79 -17.28 -7.13 42.60
N GLU A 80 -17.81 -8.36 42.54
CA GLU A 80 -17.63 -9.42 41.54
C GLU A 80 -18.38 -9.23 40.20
N GLU A 81 -17.79 -9.86 39.17
CA GLU A 81 -18.42 -10.58 38.04
C GLU A 81 -19.35 -9.83 37.03
N ALA A 82 -18.86 -9.65 35.79
CA ALA A 82 -19.69 -9.88 34.59
C ALA A 82 -18.84 -10.16 33.34
N LYS A 83 -18.85 -11.43 32.95
CA LYS A 83 -18.43 -11.98 31.66
C LYS A 83 -18.96 -11.12 30.50
N ASN A 84 -18.11 -10.71 29.56
CA ASN A 84 -18.53 -10.72 28.16
C ASN A 84 -17.40 -11.13 27.22
N THR A 85 -17.67 -12.22 26.53
CA THR A 85 -16.87 -12.92 25.54
C THR A 85 -16.86 -12.14 24.22
N LEU A 86 -15.72 -11.57 23.83
CA LEU A 86 -15.52 -11.11 22.45
C LEU A 86 -14.78 -12.17 21.64
N ARG A 87 -15.59 -12.95 20.90
CA ARG A 87 -15.13 -13.89 19.87
C ARG A 87 -14.30 -13.16 18.82
N PHE A 88 -13.01 -13.48 18.74
CA PHE A 88 -12.24 -13.27 17.52
C PHE A 88 -12.78 -14.24 16.45
N ILE A 89 -13.53 -13.71 15.49
CA ILE A 89 -13.81 -14.42 14.24
C ILE A 89 -12.69 -14.03 13.27
N VAL A 90 -11.66 -14.87 13.23
CA VAL A 90 -10.82 -15.01 12.04
C VAL A 90 -11.65 -15.83 11.04
N LYS A 91 -12.02 -15.23 9.91
CA LYS A 91 -12.39 -16.00 8.73
C LYS A 91 -11.33 -15.78 7.66
N ALA A 92 -10.65 -16.89 7.39
CA ALA A 92 -9.91 -17.19 6.18
C ALA A 92 -10.86 -17.27 4.97
#